data_AF-A0A526TBS0-F1
#
_entry.id   AF-A0A526TBS0-F1
#
_cell.length_a   1.000
_cell.length_b   1.000
_cell.length_c   1.000
_cell.angle_alpha   90.00
_cell.angle_beta   90.00
_cell.angle_gamma   90.00
#
_symmetry.space_group_name_H-M   'P 1'
#
loop_
_entity.id
_entity.type
_entity.pdbx_description
1 polymer ?
#
loop_
_entity_poly.entity_id
_entity_poly.type
_entity_poly.pdbx_seq_one_letter_code
_entity_poly.pdbx_strand_id
1 'polypeptide(L)'
;AGFPGLGAISVTLPSVTSGDEGFSGLVDLQGKPIDDDFKKRRSEMLLQAFRDCRPDIVIVEAFPFGRRQMRFELLPLIEAIDAASPRPLLVTSVRD
;
A
#
# COMPACT_ATOMS: atom_id res chain seq x y z
N ALA A 1 20.23 11.48 11.19
CA ALA A 1 19.30 10.40 11.52
C ALA A 1 18.70 9.90 10.22
N GLY A 2 18.67 8.58 9.98
CA GLY A 2 18.10 7.99 8.77
C GLY A 2 16.57 8.10 8.74
N PHE A 3 15.95 7.69 7.63
CA PHE A 3 14.51 7.55 7.54
C PHE A 3 14.06 6.22 8.16
N PRO A 4 12.94 6.17 8.91
CA PRO A 4 12.05 7.28 9.28
C PRO A 4 12.61 8.13 10.43
N GLY A 5 12.17 9.39 10.52
CA GLY A 5 12.57 10.32 11.59
C GLY A 5 12.11 9.88 12.98
N LEU A 6 12.69 10.47 14.02
CA LEU A 6 12.28 10.24 15.42
C LEU A 6 10.77 10.51 15.58
N GLY A 7 10.04 9.54 16.11
CA GLY A 7 8.58 9.63 16.35
C GLY A 7 7.70 9.13 15.20
N ALA A 8 8.26 8.77 14.05
CA ALA A 8 7.49 8.16 12.96
C ALA A 8 7.47 6.63 13.09
N ILE A 9 6.26 6.06 13.18
CA ILE A 9 6.04 4.61 13.14
C ILE A 9 6.08 4.17 11.68
N SER A 10 6.88 3.14 11.38
CA SER A 10 6.93 2.53 10.05
C SER A 10 6.50 1.07 10.13
N VAL A 11 5.63 0.66 9.21
CA VAL A 11 5.19 -0.72 9.05
C VAL A 11 5.72 -1.22 7.71
N THR A 12 6.55 -2.26 7.74
CA THR A 12 7.06 -2.90 6.53
C THR A 12 6.10 -3.98 6.06
N LEU A 13 5.65 -3.87 4.81
CA LEU A 13 4.84 -4.89 4.14
C LEU A 13 5.73 -5.84 3.32
N PRO A 14 5.31 -7.10 3.07
CA PRO A 14 6.07 -8.05 2.25
C PRO A 14 6.44 -7.45 0.88
N SER A 15 7.73 -7.33 0.59
CA SER A 15 8.21 -6.60 -0.59
C SER A 15 7.73 -7.22 -1.90
N VAL A 16 7.40 -6.35 -2.86
CA VAL A 16 7.08 -6.72 -4.24
C VAL A 16 7.91 -5.86 -5.19
N THR A 17 8.30 -6.44 -6.32
CA THR A 17 8.95 -5.74 -7.42
C THR A 17 8.24 -6.05 -8.74
N SER A 18 8.52 -5.26 -9.77
CA SER A 18 8.11 -5.62 -11.13
C SER A 18 8.86 -6.89 -11.55
N GLY A 19 8.16 -7.81 -12.20
CA GLY A 19 8.81 -8.87 -12.98
C GLY A 19 9.61 -8.30 -14.16
N ASP A 20 10.25 -9.20 -14.91
CA ASP A 20 11.17 -8.94 -16.03
C ASP A 20 10.66 -7.91 -17.06
N GLU A 21 11.54 -7.50 -17.97
CA GLU A 21 11.52 -6.36 -18.91
C GLU A 21 10.17 -5.97 -19.57
N GLY A 22 9.19 -6.88 -19.60
CA GLY A 22 7.81 -6.63 -20.03
C GLY A 22 6.83 -6.12 -18.96
N PHE A 23 7.27 -5.88 -17.71
CA PHE A 23 6.41 -5.46 -16.58
C PHE A 23 5.19 -6.37 -16.34
N SER A 24 5.27 -7.65 -16.73
CA SER A 24 4.15 -8.58 -16.69
C SER A 24 3.98 -9.20 -15.30
N GLY A 25 3.49 -8.41 -14.35
CA GLY A 25 3.11 -8.86 -13.02
C GLY A 25 4.11 -8.53 -11.92
N LEU A 26 3.64 -8.71 -10.68
CA LEU A 26 4.43 -8.50 -9.48
C LEU A 26 5.11 -9.81 -9.08
N VAL A 27 6.38 -9.71 -8.71
CA VAL A 27 7.16 -10.81 -8.15
C VAL A 27 7.65 -10.43 -6.76
N ASP A 28 7.95 -11.44 -5.94
CA ASP A 28 8.65 -11.24 -4.68
C ASP A 28 10.16 -10.97 -4.90
N LEU A 29 10.91 -10.81 -3.81
CA LEU A 29 12.36 -10.55 -3.88
C LEU A 29 13.18 -11.70 -4.48
N GLN A 30 12.59 -12.89 -4.61
CA GLN A 30 13.23 -14.05 -5.23
C GLN A 30 12.86 -14.17 -6.71
N GLY A 31 12.08 -13.22 -7.26
CA GLY A 31 11.60 -13.27 -8.63
C GLY A 31 10.43 -14.22 -8.84
N LYS A 32 9.84 -14.77 -7.76
CA LYS A 32 8.67 -15.64 -7.86
C LYS A 32 7.41 -14.78 -8.01
N PRO A 33 6.50 -15.09 -8.97
CA PRO A 33 5.21 -14.42 -9.07
C PRO A 33 4.43 -14.45 -7.76
N ILE A 34 3.87 -13.32 -7.34
CA ILE A 34 3.02 -13.27 -6.15
C ILE A 34 1.67 -13.92 -6.45
N ASP A 35 1.24 -14.81 -5.56
CA ASP A 35 -0.07 -15.46 -5.62
C ASP A 35 -1.13 -14.67 -4.83
N ASP A 36 -2.36 -15.18 -4.83
CA ASP A 36 -3.48 -14.52 -4.16
C ASP A 36 -3.36 -14.57 -2.63
N ASP A 37 -2.73 -15.60 -2.08
CA ASP A 37 -2.45 -15.70 -0.65
C ASP A 37 -1.45 -14.63 -0.20
N PHE A 38 -0.41 -14.39 -1.01
CA PHE A 38 0.54 -13.29 -0.79
C PHE A 38 -0.17 -11.94 -0.81
N LYS A 39 -0.98 -11.68 -1.86
CA LYS A 39 -1.75 -10.44 -2.00
C LYS A 39 -2.68 -10.23 -0.81
N LYS A 40 -3.43 -11.26 -0.41
CA LYS A 40 -4.36 -11.20 0.72
C LYS A 40 -3.63 -10.85 2.02
N ARG A 41 -2.55 -11.56 2.35
CA ARG A 41 -1.77 -11.30 3.56
C ARG A 41 -1.21 -9.88 3.57
N ARG A 42 -0.67 -9.42 2.43
CA ARG A 42 -0.11 -8.08 2.29
C ARG A 42 -1.18 -7.00 2.47
N SER A 43 -2.36 -7.16 1.86
CA SER A 43 -3.51 -6.26 2.05
C SER A 43 -4.01 -6.25 3.50
N GLU A 44 -4.11 -7.41 4.15
CA GLU A 44 -4.53 -7.50 5.56
C GLU A 44 -3.57 -6.76 6.50
N MET A 45 -2.26 -6.86 6.26
CA MET A 45 -1.25 -6.11 7.02
C MET A 45 -1.39 -4.60 6.84
N LEU A 46 -1.64 -4.13 5.61
CA LEU A 46 -1.89 -2.70 5.33
C LEU A 46 -3.15 -2.20 6.04
N LEU A 47 -4.23 -2.97 5.96
CA LEU A 47 -5.49 -2.64 6.61
C LEU A 47 -5.37 -2.65 8.14
N GLN A 48 -4.55 -3.55 8.70
CA GLN A 48 -4.28 -3.58 10.13
C GLN A 48 -3.49 -2.32 10.56
N ALA A 49 -2.46 -1.94 9.80
CA ALA A 49 -1.71 -0.71 10.07
C ALA A 49 -2.61 0.54 10.04
N PHE A 50 -3.54 0.62 9.08
CA PHE A 50 -4.54 1.68 9.02
C PHE A 50 -5.43 1.71 10.27
N ARG A 51 -5.98 0.57 10.68
CA ARG A 51 -6.85 0.46 11.88
C ARG A 51 -6.12 0.81 13.17
N ASP A 52 -4.86 0.39 13.31
CA ASP A 52 -4.06 0.64 14.51
C ASP A 52 -3.65 2.11 14.60
N CYS A 53 -3.34 2.73 13.45
CA CYS A 53 -2.95 4.13 13.38
C CYS A 53 -4.12 5.11 13.63
N ARG A 54 -5.34 4.74 13.21
CA ARG A 54 -6.54 5.61 13.22
C ARG A 54 -6.25 7.03 12.70
N PRO A 55 -5.76 7.17 11.46
CA PRO A 55 -5.27 8.45 10.97
C PRO A 55 -6.41 9.44 10.70
N ASP A 56 -6.16 10.73 10.87
CA ASP A 56 -7.06 11.79 10.38
C ASP A 56 -6.90 12.04 8.86
N ILE A 57 -5.71 11.74 8.32
CA ILE A 57 -5.35 11.92 6.91
C ILE A 57 -4.58 10.70 6.42
N VAL A 58 -4.95 10.18 5.25
CA VAL A 58 -4.20 9.15 4.52
C VAL A 58 -3.65 9.76 3.24
N ILE A 59 -2.35 9.62 3.05
CA ILE A 59 -1.64 10.05 1.84
C ILE A 59 -1.17 8.79 1.11
N VAL A 60 -1.61 8.62 -0.14
CA VAL A 60 -1.04 7.63 -1.07
C VAL A 60 -0.21 8.34 -2.14
N GLU A 61 0.66 7.61 -2.84
CA GLU A 61 1.47 8.18 -3.93
C GLU A 61 1.10 7.52 -5.26
N ALA A 62 0.97 8.35 -6.30
CA ALA A 62 0.70 7.98 -7.68
C ALA A 62 -0.60 7.22 -7.97
N PHE A 63 -1.37 6.73 -6.99
CA PHE A 63 -2.69 6.13 -7.26
C PHE A 63 -3.79 7.20 -7.23
N PRO A 64 -4.77 7.23 -8.17
CA PRO A 64 -5.06 6.23 -9.22
C PRO A 64 -4.32 6.45 -10.55
N PHE A 65 -3.42 7.43 -10.63
CA PHE A 65 -2.73 7.84 -11.87
C PHE A 65 -1.59 6.90 -12.31
N GLY A 66 -1.20 5.94 -11.47
CA GLY A 66 -0.07 5.04 -11.63
C GLY A 66 -0.22 3.82 -10.72
N ARG A 67 0.79 2.94 -10.73
CA ARG A 67 0.84 1.72 -9.89
C ARG A 67 -0.42 0.84 -10.00
N ARG A 68 -0.95 0.68 -11.22
CA ARG A 68 -2.16 -0.12 -11.52
C ARG A 68 -2.10 -1.55 -10.96
N GLN A 69 -0.92 -2.15 -10.88
CA GLN A 69 -0.73 -3.50 -10.34
C GLN A 69 -0.97 -3.58 -8.82
N MET A 70 -0.88 -2.45 -8.09
CA MET A 70 -1.10 -2.38 -6.65
C MET A 70 -2.59 -2.22 -6.25
N ARG A 71 -3.52 -2.30 -7.22
CA ARG A 71 -4.97 -2.19 -6.96
C ARG A 71 -5.47 -3.20 -5.92
N PHE A 72 -4.86 -4.39 -5.85
CA PHE A 72 -5.28 -5.45 -4.93
C PHE A 72 -5.15 -5.06 -3.45
N GLU A 73 -4.29 -4.11 -3.10
CA GLU A 73 -4.14 -3.61 -1.72
C GLU A 73 -4.72 -2.20 -1.55
N LEU A 74 -4.66 -1.36 -2.58
CA LEU A 74 -5.11 0.02 -2.50
C LEU A 74 -6.64 0.15 -2.55
N LEU A 75 -7.35 -0.67 -3.34
CA LEU A 75 -8.82 -0.61 -3.35
C LEU A 75 -9.44 -1.01 -2.00
N PRO A 76 -9.02 -2.13 -1.36
CA PRO A 76 -9.50 -2.44 -0.01
C PRO A 76 -9.17 -1.37 1.03
N LEU A 77 -8.00 -0.72 0.94
CA LEU A 77 -7.66 0.39 1.83
C LEU A 77 -8.62 1.57 1.64
N ILE A 78 -8.92 1.94 0.40
CA ILE A 78 -9.86 3.04 0.09
C ILE A 78 -11.25 2.71 0.62
N GLU A 79 -11.73 1.48 0.43
CA GLU A 79 -13.00 1.01 1.00
C GLU A 79 -13.02 1.11 2.53
N ALA A 80 -11.92 0.72 3.19
CA ALA A 80 -11.80 0.81 4.65
C ALA A 80 -11.76 2.27 5.15
N ILE A 81 -11.13 3.18 4.40
CA ILE A 81 -11.13 4.61 4.70
C ILE A 81 -12.55 5.16 4.57
N ASP A 82 -13.25 4.82 3.48
CA ASP A 82 -14.60 5.29 3.22
C ASP A 82 -15.63 4.81 4.26
N ALA A 83 -15.42 3.61 4.81
CA ALA A 83 -16.26 3.04 5.85
C ALA A 83 -15.92 3.52 7.28
N ALA A 84 -14.81 4.24 7.48
CA ALA A 84 -14.37 4.67 8.80
C ALA A 84 -15.20 5.85 9.33
N SER A 85 -15.30 5.95 10.67
CA SER A 85 -15.96 7.06 11.36
C SER A 85 -15.11 7.55 12.54
N PRO A 86 -14.65 8.82 12.54
CA PRO A 86 -14.76 9.77 11.42
C PRO A 86 -13.98 9.27 10.18
N ARG A 87 -14.45 9.64 8.99
CA ARG A 87 -13.78 9.29 7.72
C ARG A 87 -12.51 10.13 7.57
N PRO A 88 -11.32 9.53 7.47
CA PRO A 88 -10.07 10.24 7.21
C PRO A 88 -10.10 10.95 5.85
N LEU A 89 -9.38 12.08 5.73
CA LEU A 89 -9.15 12.70 4.43
C LEU A 89 -8.17 11.83 3.62
N LEU A 90 -8.60 11.37 2.44
CA LEU A 90 -7.74 10.65 1.51
C LEU A 90 -7.20 11.60 0.43
N VAL A 91 -5.87 11.69 0.31
CA VAL A 91 -5.18 12.49 -0.72
C VAL A 91 -4.14 11.65 -1.45
N THR A 92 -3.81 12.08 -2.67
CA THR A 92 -2.75 11.46 -3.46
C THR A 92 -1.67 12.46 -3.83
N SER A 93 -0.42 12.08 -3.60
CA SER A 93 0.74 12.82 -4.08
C SER A 93 0.96 12.49 -5.56
N VAL A 94 0.97 13.52 -6.40
CA VAL A 94 1.31 13.45 -7.82
C VAL A 94 2.65 14.17 -8.02
N ARG A 95 3.53 13.61 -8.84
CA ARG A 95 4.78 14.24 -9.25
C ARG A 95 4.70 14.56 -10.75
N ASP A 96 5.34 15.65 -11.15
CA ASP A 96 5.49 16.10 -12.54
C ASP A 96 6.43 15.20 -13.35
#